data_AF-A0A3B0URP1-F1
#
_entry.id   AF-A0A3B0URP1-F1
#
_cell.length_a   1.000
_cell.length_b   1.000
_cell.length_c   1.000
_cell.angle_alpha   90.00
_cell.angle_beta   90.00
_cell.angle_gamma   90.00
#
_symmetry.space_group_name_H-M   'P 1'
#
loop_
_entity.id
_entity.type
_entity.pdbx_description
1 polymer ?
#
loop_
_entity_poly.entity_id
_entity_poly.type
_entity_poly.pdbx_seq_one_letter_code
_entity_poly.pdbx_strand_id
1 'polypeptide(L)'
;MINATITEILDDLRAADETTRRFERRYWLSSADFYELYQQGQLDDGENMEDFALWAGFYQVKLDREAALQTLSHKRLRQLQARSQGQTISITPSEPSLPAI
;
A
#
# COMPACT_ATOMS: atom_id res chain seq x y z
N MET A 1 -4.84 11.74 -11.91
CA MET A 1 -3.91 11.41 -10.80
C MET A 1 -4.57 11.85 -9.51
N ILE A 2 -4.72 10.96 -8.53
CA ILE A 2 -5.38 11.27 -7.26
C ILE A 2 -4.33 11.87 -6.32
N ASN A 3 -4.49 13.15 -5.97
CA ASN A 3 -3.73 13.79 -4.91
C ASN A 3 -4.20 13.24 -3.56
N ALA A 4 -3.53 12.20 -3.04
CA ALA A 4 -3.75 11.71 -1.68
C ALA A 4 -2.62 12.23 -0.75
N THR A 5 -3.00 12.65 0.45
CA THR A 5 -2.09 12.98 1.55
C THR A 5 -1.42 11.71 2.09
N ILE A 6 -0.32 11.85 2.82
CA ILE A 6 0.31 10.68 3.46
C ILE A 6 -0.63 10.07 4.51
N THR A 7 -1.43 10.89 5.21
CA THR A 7 -2.42 10.41 6.17
C THR A 7 -3.47 9.52 5.50
N GLU A 8 -4.07 9.98 4.40
CA GLU A 8 -5.03 9.17 3.63
C GLU A 8 -4.42 7.87 3.11
N ILE A 9 -3.17 7.90 2.65
CA ILE A 9 -2.46 6.69 2.20
C ILE A 9 -2.28 5.71 3.35
N LEU A 10 -1.91 6.19 4.55
CA LEU A 10 -1.72 5.34 5.72
C LEU A 10 -3.05 4.78 6.25
N ASP A 11 -4.13 5.55 6.19
CA ASP A 11 -5.47 5.08 6.56
C ASP A 11 -5.99 4.01 5.59
N ASP A 12 -5.83 4.22 4.28
CA ASP A 12 -6.17 3.23 3.26
C ASP A 12 -5.34 1.95 3.43
N LEU A 13 -4.03 2.08 3.69
CA LEU A 13 -3.15 0.95 3.96
C LEU A 13 -3.62 0.14 5.17
N ARG A 14 -3.97 0.82 6.26
CA ARG A 14 -4.47 0.15 7.47
C ARG A 14 -5.74 -0.65 7.17
N ALA A 15 -6.70 -0.07 6.46
CA ALA A 15 -7.94 -0.74 6.10
C ALA A 15 -7.71 -1.95 5.17
N ALA A 16 -6.83 -1.80 4.17
CA ALA A 16 -6.47 -2.88 3.25
C ALA A 16 -5.69 -4.00 3.95
N ASP A 17 -4.78 -3.66 4.85
CA ASP A 17 -4.03 -4.63 5.68
C ASP A 17 -4.93 -5.42 6.62
N GLU A 18 -5.88 -4.77 7.29
CA GLU A 18 -6.84 -5.44 8.16
C GLU A 18 -7.63 -6.51 7.39
N THR A 19 -8.06 -6.18 6.17
CA THR A 19 -8.81 -7.12 5.32
C THR A 19 -7.92 -8.24 4.80
N THR A 20 -6.76 -7.93 4.21
CA THR A 20 -5.86 -8.94 3.64
C THR A 20 -5.36 -9.93 4.71
N ARG A 21 -5.01 -9.46 5.91
CA ARG A 21 -4.61 -10.32 7.05
C ARG A 21 -5.71 -11.26 7.55
N ARG A 22 -6.99 -10.95 7.33
CA ARG A 22 -8.07 -11.91 7.65
C ARG A 22 -8.02 -13.11 6.72
N PHE A 23 -7.72 -12.90 5.44
CA PHE A 23 -7.58 -13.97 4.46
C PHE A 23 -6.30 -14.78 4.68
N GLU A 24 -5.17 -14.12 4.95
CA GLU A 24 -3.91 -14.81 5.29
C GLU A 24 -4.09 -15.74 6.50
N ARG A 25 -4.83 -15.31 7.53
CA ARG A 25 -5.13 -16.16 8.69
C ARG A 25 -6.15 -17.27 8.40
N ARG A 26 -7.09 -17.05 7.47
CA ARG A 26 -8.12 -18.03 7.08
C ARG A 26 -7.52 -19.13 6.20
N TYR A 27 -6.62 -18.77 5.30
CA TYR A 27 -6.09 -19.66 4.26
C TYR A 27 -4.62 -20.05 4.46
N TRP A 28 -3.93 -19.46 5.44
CA TRP A 28 -2.52 -19.73 5.79
C TRP A 28 -1.54 -19.56 4.63
N LEU A 29 -1.85 -18.61 3.74
CA LEU A 29 -1.03 -18.20 2.62
C LEU A 29 -0.71 -16.71 2.76
N SER A 30 0.45 -16.29 2.26
CA SER A 30 0.72 -14.87 2.12
C SER A 30 -0.26 -14.25 1.11
N SER A 31 -0.59 -12.97 1.27
CA SER A 31 -1.44 -12.31 0.26
C SER A 31 -0.82 -12.29 -1.13
N ALA A 32 0.52 -12.30 -1.22
CA ALA A 32 1.23 -12.35 -2.49
C ALA A 32 1.03 -13.69 -3.21
N ASP A 33 1.27 -14.81 -2.53
CA ASP A 33 1.09 -16.15 -3.10
C ASP A 33 -0.39 -16.40 -3.43
N PHE A 34 -1.28 -15.96 -2.54
CA PHE A 34 -2.72 -16.09 -2.76
C PHE A 34 -3.18 -15.28 -3.99
N TYR A 35 -2.57 -14.12 -4.24
CA TYR A 35 -2.92 -13.27 -5.37
C TYR A 35 -2.40 -13.84 -6.68
N GLU A 36 -1.22 -14.45 -6.66
CA GLU A 36 -0.69 -15.17 -7.82
C GLU A 36 -1.64 -16.30 -8.24
N LEU A 37 -2.12 -17.11 -7.29
CA LEU A 37 -3.11 -18.15 -7.56
C LEU A 37 -4.42 -17.56 -8.11
N TYR A 38 -4.89 -16.44 -7.54
CA TYR A 38 -6.09 -15.75 -8.01
C TYR A 38 -5.94 -15.30 -9.47
N GLN A 39 -4.83 -14.65 -9.81
CA GLN A 39 -4.55 -14.15 -11.16
C GLN A 39 -4.43 -15.28 -12.19
N GLN A 40 -3.97 -16.47 -11.77
CA GLN A 40 -3.88 -17.65 -12.62
C GLN A 40 -5.22 -18.39 -12.77
N GLY A 41 -6.28 -17.96 -12.09
CA GLY A 41 -7.56 -18.67 -12.07
C GLY A 41 -7.50 -20.03 -11.38
N GLN A 42 -6.55 -20.21 -10.46
CA GLN A 42 -6.33 -21.46 -9.73
C GLN A 42 -7.05 -21.52 -8.37
N LEU A 43 -7.76 -20.45 -8.01
CA LEU A 43 -8.55 -20.39 -6.79
C LEU A 43 -10.01 -20.69 -7.09
N ASP A 44 -10.53 -21.74 -6.44
CA ASP A 44 -11.94 -22.14 -6.25
C ASP A 44 -12.87 -22.05 -7.49
N ASP A 45 -13.71 -23.06 -7.69
CA ASP A 45 -14.64 -23.13 -8.83
C ASP A 45 -16.03 -22.55 -8.55
N GLY A 46 -16.26 -21.94 -7.37
CA GLY A 46 -17.38 -21.00 -7.20
C GLY A 46 -17.71 -20.52 -5.80
N GLU A 47 -17.62 -21.37 -4.76
CA GLU A 47 -18.25 -21.07 -3.46
C GLU A 47 -17.71 -19.81 -2.76
N ASN A 48 -16.45 -19.44 -3.00
CA ASN A 48 -15.78 -18.29 -2.38
C ASN A 48 -15.43 -17.18 -3.39
N MET A 49 -15.97 -17.23 -4.61
CA MET A 49 -15.56 -16.32 -5.70
C MET A 49 -15.77 -14.83 -5.34
N GLU A 50 -16.89 -14.49 -4.69
CA GLU A 50 -17.17 -13.11 -4.25
C GLU A 50 -16.19 -12.65 -3.15
N ASP A 51 -15.93 -13.51 -2.17
CA ASP A 51 -14.97 -13.26 -1.08
C ASP A 51 -13.56 -13.02 -1.64
N PHE A 52 -13.14 -13.80 -2.64
CA PHE A 52 -11.84 -13.68 -3.28
C PHE A 52 -11.73 -12.44 -4.15
N ALA A 53 -12.78 -12.09 -4.91
CA ALA A 53 -12.81 -10.86 -5.68
C ALA A 53 -12.73 -9.62 -4.77
N LEU A 54 -13.48 -9.62 -3.65
CA LEU A 54 -13.42 -8.56 -2.66
C LEU A 54 -12.01 -8.42 -2.07
N TRP A 55 -11.43 -9.54 -1.64
CA TRP A 55 -10.08 -9.58 -1.10
C TRP A 55 -9.04 -9.08 -2.12
N ALA A 56 -9.11 -9.54 -3.37
CA ALA A 56 -8.20 -9.12 -4.44
C ALA A 56 -8.27 -7.61 -4.68
N GLY A 57 -9.46 -7.01 -4.57
CA GLY A 57 -9.64 -5.55 -4.59
C GLY A 57 -8.87 -4.85 -3.47
N PHE A 58 -9.01 -5.32 -2.23
CA PHE A 58 -8.25 -4.76 -1.10
C PHE A 58 -6.74 -4.97 -1.23
N TYR A 59 -6.32 -6.13 -1.74
CA TYR A 59 -4.90 -6.38 -1.98
C TYR A 59 -4.33 -5.45 -3.05
N GLN A 60 -5.07 -5.17 -4.13
CA GLN A 60 -4.67 -4.20 -5.13
C GLN A 60 -4.56 -2.78 -4.54
N VAL A 61 -5.54 -2.37 -3.74
CA VAL A 61 -5.49 -1.08 -3.02
C VAL A 61 -4.25 -1.00 -2.16
N LYS A 62 -3.92 -2.07 -1.41
CA LYS A 62 -2.70 -2.13 -0.61
C LYS A 62 -1.46 -1.88 -1.47
N LEU A 63 -1.28 -2.62 -2.56
CA LEU A 63 -0.12 -2.48 -3.46
C LEU A 63 0.00 -1.05 -4.02
N ASP A 64 -1.11 -0.49 -4.48
CA ASP A 64 -1.15 0.86 -5.04
C ASP A 64 -0.77 1.92 -3.99
N ARG A 65 -1.24 1.74 -2.75
CA ARG A 65 -0.95 2.66 -1.63
C ARG A 65 0.45 2.50 -1.08
N GLU A 66 1.00 1.30 -1.04
CA GLU A 66 2.42 1.06 -0.72
C GLU A 66 3.33 1.76 -1.73
N ALA A 67 3.02 1.64 -3.03
CA ALA A 67 3.74 2.33 -4.09
C ALA A 67 3.65 3.87 -3.97
N ALA A 68 2.46 4.39 -3.64
CA ALA A 68 2.27 5.82 -3.40
C ALA A 68 3.07 6.29 -2.18
N LEU A 69 3.03 5.56 -1.06
CA LEU A 69 3.80 5.86 0.14
C LEU A 69 5.29 5.89 -0.15
N GLN A 70 5.81 4.89 -0.87
CA GLN A 70 7.21 4.85 -1.28
C GLN A 70 7.56 6.06 -2.14
N THR A 71 6.72 6.44 -3.10
CA THR A 71 6.94 7.62 -3.94
C THR A 71 7.04 8.91 -3.12
N LEU A 72 6.12 9.11 -2.15
CA LEU A 72 6.14 10.26 -1.24
C LEU A 72 7.39 10.27 -0.36
N SER A 73 7.73 9.12 0.22
CA SER A 73 8.90 8.95 1.07
C SER A 73 10.19 9.29 0.32
N HIS A 74 10.38 8.77 -0.89
CA HIS A 74 11.54 9.09 -1.73
C HIS A 74 11.60 10.58 -2.09
N LYS A 75 10.46 11.21 -2.40
CA LYS A 75 10.41 12.66 -2.66
C LYS A 75 10.83 13.45 -1.41
N ARG A 76 10.34 13.08 -0.23
CA ARG A 76 10.71 13.70 1.04
C ARG A 76 12.20 13.50 1.35
N LEU A 77 12.72 12.29 1.14
CA LEU A 77 14.14 11.97 1.37
C LEU A 77 15.05 12.82 0.49
N ARG A 78 14.75 12.96 -0.81
CA ARG A 78 15.52 13.83 -1.72
C ARG A 78 15.54 15.28 -1.26
N GLN A 79 14.41 15.81 -0.78
CA GLN A 79 14.33 17.17 -0.24
C GLN A 79 15.18 17.34 1.02
N LEU A 80 15.15 16.36 1.92
CA LEU A 80 15.93 16.37 3.15
C LEU A 80 17.44 16.32 2.85
N GLN A 81 17.85 15.42 1.95
CA GLN A 81 19.24 15.30 1.51
C GLN A 81 19.75 16.60 0.87
N ALA A 82 18.97 17.20 -0.04
CA ALA A 82 19.33 18.46 -0.69
C ALA A 82 19.54 19.61 0.32
N ARG A 83 18.75 19.66 1.40
CA ARG A 83 18.87 20.67 2.46
C ARG A 83 20.08 20.43 3.38
N SER A 84 20.50 19.18 3.53
CA SER A 84 21.60 18.81 4.44
C SER A 84 22.99 19.13 3.90
N GLN A 85 23.16 19.37 2.59
CA GLN A 85 24.47 19.65 1.94
C GLN A 85 25.61 18.69 2.37
N GLY A 86 25.30 17.41 2.63
CA GLY A 86 26.29 16.41 3.07
C GLY A 86 26.56 16.36 4.58
N GLN A 87 25.80 17.12 5.38
CA GLN A 87 25.77 17.04 6.84
C GLN A 87 24.63 16.14 7.33
N THR A 88 24.44 16.09 8.65
CA THR A 88 23.38 15.32 9.30
C THR A 88 21.99 15.79 8.85
N ILE A 89 21.14 14.84 8.46
CA ILE A 89 19.74 15.10 8.11
C ILE A 89 18.91 15.28 9.39
N SER A 90 18.31 16.46 9.57
CA SER A 90 17.32 16.70 10.62
C SER A 90 15.91 16.38 10.12
N ILE A 91 15.25 15.39 10.74
CA ILE A 91 13.90 14.95 10.39
C ILE A 91 12.91 15.60 11.36
N THR A 92 12.16 16.60 10.89
CA THR A 92 11.06 17.19 11.66
C THR A 92 9.73 16.48 11.37
N PRO A 93 8.85 16.27 12.38
CA PRO A 93 7.54 15.65 12.22
C PRO A 93 6.56 16.64 11.58
N SER A 94 6.76 16.93 10.30
CA SER A 94 5.87 17.77 9.50
C SER A 94 5.32 16.94 8.36
N GLU A 95 4.00 16.92 8.20
CA GLU A 95 3.35 16.15 7.15
C GLU A 95 3.82 16.64 5.76
N PRO A 96 4.39 15.76 4.92
CA PRO A 96 4.68 16.12 3.54
C PRO A 96 3.37 16.21 2.74
N SER A 97 3.01 17.41 2.30
CA SER A 97 1.95 17.61 1.31
C SER A 97 2.53 17.64 -0.11
N LEU A 98 1.88 16.97 -1.05
CA LEU A 98 2.15 17.19 -2.47
C LEU A 98 1.44 18.49 -2.90
N PRO A 99 2.15 19.50 -3.45
CA PRO A 99 1.46 20.59 -4.11
C PRO A 99 0.70 20.01 -5.32
N ALA A 100 -0.56 20.41 -5.50
CA ALA A 100 -1.24 20.24 -6.77
C ALA A 100 -0.42 20.98 -7.84
N ILE A 101 -0.06 20.27 -8.91
CA ILE A 101 0.53 20.84 -10.13
C ILE A 101 -0.62 21.04 -11.10
#